data_AF-A0A3Q2I6M5-F1
#
_entry.id   AF-A0A3Q2I6M5-F1
#
_cell.length_a   1.000
_cell.length_b   1.000
_cell.length_c   1.000
_cell.angle_alpha   90.00
_cell.angle_beta   90.00
_cell.angle_gamma   90.00
#
_symmetry.space_group_name_H-M   'P 1'
#
loop_
_entity.id
_entity.type
_entity.pdbx_description
1 polymer ?
#
loop_
_entity_poly.entity_id
_entity_poly.type
_entity_poly.pdbx_seq_one_letter_code
_entity_poly.pdbx_strand_id
1 'polypeptide(L)'
;MKWLLLLSLVALSECLIYKVPLVKKKSLRQNLRENGLLADFLKQHPRNPASKYFPKEAATLAATEGLENYMDVSYFGTISIGTPAQEFTVIFDTAPPPLSPPPTFSSPSNHGSFKSTSPSRVGQGQGL
;
A
#
# COMPACT_ATOMS: atom_id res chain seq x y z
N MET A 1 18.12 44.57 2.96
CA MET A 1 18.35 43.38 2.10
C MET A 1 18.52 42.07 2.88
N LYS A 2 19.32 42.00 3.96
CA LYS A 2 19.50 40.77 4.77
C LYS A 2 18.22 40.22 5.41
N TRP A 3 17.31 41.10 5.86
CA TRP A 3 16.04 40.72 6.48
C TRP A 3 15.07 39.98 5.54
N LEU A 4 15.07 40.31 4.25
CA LEU A 4 14.25 39.61 3.26
C LEU A 4 14.72 38.18 3.04
N LEU A 5 16.03 37.95 3.11
CA LEU A 5 16.64 36.63 2.99
C LEU A 5 16.32 35.76 4.22
N LEU A 6 16.33 36.36 5.41
CA LEU A 6 15.92 35.70 6.65
C LEU A 6 14.43 35.31 6.64
N LEU A 7 13.55 36.22 6.20
CA LEU A 7 12.11 35.95 6.09
C LEU A 7 11.79 34.84 5.08
N SER A 8 12.49 34.82 3.94
CA SER A 8 12.41 33.75 2.95
C SER A 8 12.80 32.39 3.54
N LEU A 9 13.90 32.35 4.30
CA LEU A 9 14.39 31.12 4.93
C LEU A 9 13.41 30.59 5.99
N VAL A 10 12.77 31.48 6.77
CA VAL A 10 11.74 31.11 7.75
C VAL A 10 10.49 30.55 7.05
N ALA A 11 10.02 31.19 5.98
CA ALA A 11 8.88 30.68 5.21
C ALA A 11 9.16 29.30 4.58
N LEU A 12 10.38 29.07 4.10
CA LEU A 12 10.83 27.75 3.61
C LEU A 12 11.01 26.71 4.72
N SER A 13 11.18 27.14 5.98
CA SER A 13 11.34 26.24 7.13
C SER A 13 10.02 25.69 7.66
N GLU A 14 8.88 26.24 7.24
CA GLU A 14 7.57 25.70 7.62
C GLU A 14 7.34 24.34 6.95
N CYS A 15 7.56 23.28 7.72
CA CYS A 15 7.25 21.92 7.29
C CYS A 15 5.76 21.65 7.55
N LEU A 16 5.00 21.35 6.49
CA LEU A 16 3.59 20.96 6.59
C LEU A 16 3.49 19.56 7.21
N ILE A 17 3.09 19.49 8.48
CA ILE A 17 2.85 18.24 9.18
C ILE A 17 1.44 17.75 8.84
N TYR A 18 1.35 16.73 7.99
CA TYR A 18 0.10 16.03 7.72
C TYR A 18 -0.01 14.79 8.61
N LYS A 19 -1.14 14.63 9.31
CA LYS A 19 -1.39 13.49 10.19
C LYS A 19 -2.40 12.55 9.55
N VAL A 20 -2.03 11.28 9.41
CA VAL A 20 -2.93 10.22 8.97
C VAL A 20 -3.31 9.36 10.17
N PRO A 21 -4.60 9.27 10.54
CA PRO A 21 -5.02 8.41 11.64
C PRO A 21 -4.84 6.94 11.26
N LEU A 22 -4.26 6.16 12.17
CA LEU A 22 -4.15 4.71 12.05
C LEU A 22 -5.10 4.04 13.04
N VAL A 23 -5.85 3.06 12.54
CA VAL A 23 -6.77 2.25 13.32
C VAL A 23 -6.18 0.86 13.50
N LYS A 24 -6.13 0.40 14.76
CA LYS A 24 -5.72 -0.96 15.07
C LYS A 24 -6.85 -1.94 14.78
N LYS A 25 -6.58 -2.98 13.99
CA LYS A 25 -7.51 -4.07 13.64
C LYS A 25 -6.84 -5.43 13.88
N LYS A 26 -7.62 -6.51 13.83
CA LYS A 26 -7.08 -7.89 13.90
C LYS A 26 -6.18 -8.15 12.71
N SER A 27 -5.03 -8.80 12.95
CA SER A 27 -4.12 -9.16 11.87
C SER A 27 -4.67 -10.32 11.04
N LEU A 28 -4.16 -10.50 9.82
CA LEU A 28 -4.54 -11.65 8.99
C LEU A 28 -4.24 -12.97 9.71
N ARG A 29 -3.11 -13.08 10.43
CA ARG A 29 -2.78 -14.25 11.25
C ARG A 29 -3.82 -14.53 12.33
N GLN A 30 -4.30 -13.49 13.02
CA GLN A 30 -5.33 -13.64 14.04
C GLN A 30 -6.64 -14.12 13.43
N ASN A 31 -7.08 -13.53 12.31
CA ASN A 31 -8.28 -13.98 11.61
C ASN A 31 -8.14 -15.43 11.12
N LEU A 32 -7.01 -15.81 10.52
CA LEU A 32 -6.76 -17.19 10.10
C LEU A 32 -6.76 -18.18 11.27
N ARG A 33 -6.20 -17.79 12.42
CA ARG A 33 -6.19 -18.63 13.63
C ARG A 33 -7.59 -18.83 14.18
N GLU A 34 -8.38 -17.76 14.28
CA GLU A 34 -9.75 -17.80 14.78
C GLU A 34 -10.66 -18.67 13.91
N ASN A 35 -10.40 -18.71 12.60
CA ASN A 35 -11.14 -19.56 11.65
C ASN A 35 -10.55 -20.98 11.50
N GLY A 36 -9.49 -21.32 12.24
CA GLY A 36 -8.83 -22.64 12.14
C GLY A 36 -8.04 -22.88 10.85
N LEU A 37 -7.89 -21.88 9.99
CA LEU A 37 -7.26 -21.98 8.67
C LEU A 37 -5.73 -21.74 8.69
N LEU A 38 -5.18 -21.26 9.81
CA LEU A 38 -3.79 -20.83 9.89
C LEU A 38 -2.78 -21.96 9.57
N ALA A 39 -3.03 -23.17 10.05
CA ALA A 39 -2.10 -24.29 9.86
C ALA A 39 -2.02 -24.70 8.39
N ASP A 40 -3.16 -24.79 7.71
CA ASP A 40 -3.21 -25.17 6.29
C ASP A 40 -2.66 -24.08 5.39
N PHE A 41 -2.92 -22.81 5.72
CA PHE A 41 -2.31 -21.67 5.05
C PHE A 41 -0.78 -21.75 5.11
N LEU A 42 -0.19 -21.92 6.31
CA LEU A 42 1.27 -21.98 6.47
C LEU A 42 1.93 -23.18 5.79
N LYS A 43 1.19 -24.29 5.57
CA LYS A 43 1.70 -25.44 4.80
C LYS A 43 1.79 -25.14 3.31
N GLN A 44 0.80 -24.41 2.77
CA GLN A 44 0.74 -24.03 1.35
C GLN A 44 1.66 -22.84 1.04
N HIS A 45 1.95 -22.03 2.05
CA HIS A 45 2.64 -20.75 1.97
C HIS A 45 3.87 -20.71 2.90
N PRO A 46 4.99 -21.31 2.48
CA PRO A 46 6.22 -21.31 3.27
C PRO A 46 6.78 -19.89 3.39
N ARG A 47 6.64 -19.30 4.58
CA ARG A 47 7.06 -17.92 4.84
C ARG A 47 8.57 -17.80 5.05
N ASN A 48 9.23 -16.98 4.24
CA ASN A 48 10.58 -16.48 4.52
C ASN A 48 10.54 -14.95 4.69
N PRO A 49 10.60 -14.40 5.92
CA PRO A 49 10.55 -12.95 6.11
C PRO A 49 11.74 -12.20 5.49
N ALA A 50 12.87 -12.89 5.27
CA ALA A 50 14.05 -12.32 4.62
C ALA A 50 13.82 -12.03 3.13
N SER A 51 12.86 -12.71 2.49
CA SER A 51 12.55 -12.51 1.07
C SER A 51 12.14 -11.06 0.75
N LYS A 52 11.56 -10.34 1.72
CA LYS A 52 11.20 -8.92 1.57
C LYS A 52 12.41 -8.01 1.38
N TYR A 53 13.56 -8.38 1.93
CA TYR A 53 14.76 -7.53 1.98
C TYR A 53 15.90 -8.04 1.10
N PHE A 54 15.93 -9.35 0.82
CA PHE A 54 17.05 -10.00 0.16
C PHE A 54 16.60 -10.69 -1.15
N PRO A 55 17.05 -10.21 -2.32
CA PRO A 55 16.60 -10.75 -3.62
C PRO A 55 16.94 -12.23 -3.82
N LYS A 56 18.08 -12.67 -3.28
CA LYS A 56 18.52 -14.07 -3.33
C LYS A 56 17.59 -15.01 -2.56
N GLU A 57 16.94 -14.50 -1.51
CA GLU A 57 15.98 -15.22 -0.67
C GLU A 57 14.56 -15.20 -1.23
N ALA A 58 14.28 -14.27 -2.17
CA ALA A 58 13.01 -14.23 -2.91
C ALA A 58 13.00 -15.23 -4.07
N ALA A 59 14.16 -15.57 -4.64
CA ALA A 59 14.28 -16.48 -5.78
C ALA A 59 14.00 -17.96 -5.43
N THR A 60 14.08 -18.36 -4.16
CA THR A 60 13.87 -19.74 -3.69
C THR A 60 12.40 -20.09 -3.45
N LEU A 61 11.51 -19.10 -3.43
CA LEU A 61 10.07 -19.27 -3.24
C LEU A 61 9.35 -18.78 -4.49
N ALA A 62 8.73 -19.70 -5.23
CA ALA A 62 8.05 -19.43 -6.48
C ALA A 62 7.16 -18.18 -6.41
N ALA A 63 7.64 -17.10 -7.03
CA ALA A 63 6.99 -15.89 -7.56
C ALA A 63 5.48 -15.69 -7.30
N THR A 64 5.05 -15.79 -6.06
CA THR A 64 3.77 -15.29 -5.58
C THR A 64 4.12 -14.45 -4.38
N GLU A 65 4.32 -13.15 -4.58
CA GLU A 65 4.52 -12.22 -3.49
C GLU A 65 3.19 -12.05 -2.74
N GLY A 66 2.91 -13.05 -1.90
CA GLY A 66 1.70 -13.15 -1.13
C GLY A 66 1.69 -12.11 -0.01
N LEU A 67 0.48 -11.77 0.45
CA LEU A 67 0.25 -10.99 1.67
C LEU A 67 0.85 -11.62 2.95
N GLU A 68 1.56 -12.75 2.83
CA GLU A 68 2.22 -13.51 3.89
C GLU A 68 3.14 -12.63 4.75
N ASN A 69 3.94 -11.77 4.13
CA ASN A 69 4.83 -10.85 4.83
C ASN A 69 4.08 -9.83 5.69
N TYR A 70 2.81 -9.59 5.37
CA TYR A 70 1.92 -8.66 6.08
C TYR A 70 0.97 -9.36 7.06
N MET A 71 1.11 -10.67 7.30
CA MET A 71 0.19 -11.44 8.16
C MET A 71 0.06 -10.90 9.59
N ASP A 72 1.07 -10.18 10.06
CA ASP A 72 1.16 -9.64 11.42
C ASP A 72 0.86 -8.14 11.52
N VAL A 73 0.53 -7.50 10.40
CA VAL A 73 0.14 -6.08 10.39
C VAL A 73 -1.19 -5.91 11.11
N SER A 74 -1.25 -4.89 11.97
CA SER A 74 -2.43 -4.57 12.76
C SER A 74 -2.85 -3.10 12.67
N TYR A 75 -2.07 -2.22 12.05
CA TYR A 75 -2.40 -0.81 11.89
C TYR A 75 -2.68 -0.48 10.42
N PHE A 76 -3.81 0.18 10.20
CA PHE A 76 -4.30 0.54 8.86
C PHE A 76 -4.81 1.97 8.88
N GLY A 77 -4.69 2.68 7.76
CA GLY A 77 -5.40 3.95 7.60
C GLY A 77 -6.26 3.95 6.34
N THR A 78 -6.99 5.04 6.14
CA THR A 78 -7.91 5.20 5.02
C THR A 78 -7.36 6.25 4.06
N ILE A 79 -7.39 5.95 2.76
CA ILE A 79 -7.13 6.90 1.68
C ILE A 79 -8.33 6.95 0.74
N SER A 80 -8.43 8.03 -0.02
CA SER A 80 -9.49 8.18 -1.02
C SER A 80 -8.89 8.42 -2.40
N ILE A 81 -9.39 7.72 -3.43
CA ILE A 81 -8.90 7.83 -4.81
C ILE A 81 -10.08 8.08 -5.75
N GLY A 82 -9.87 8.97 -6.73
CA GLY A 82 -10.83 9.27 -7.80
C GLY A 82 -11.82 10.40 -7.47
N THR A 83 -12.61 10.75 -8.47
CA THR A 83 -13.72 11.72 -8.38
C THR A 83 -14.95 11.09 -9.04
N PRO A 84 -16.03 10.76 -8.30
CA PRO A 84 -16.17 10.90 -6.85
C PRO A 84 -15.19 10.02 -6.06
N ALA A 85 -14.88 10.44 -4.84
CA ALA A 85 -13.90 9.79 -3.97
C ALA A 85 -14.34 8.37 -3.57
N GLN A 86 -13.47 7.38 -3.80
CA GLN A 86 -13.65 6.00 -3.33
C GLN A 86 -12.65 5.73 -2.20
N GLU A 87 -13.11 5.20 -1.07
CA GLU A 87 -12.27 4.95 0.11
C GLU A 87 -11.61 3.56 0.09
N PHE A 88 -10.36 3.50 0.53
CA PHE A 88 -9.56 2.28 0.63
C PHE A 88 -8.88 2.20 1.98
N THR A 89 -8.93 1.03 2.62
CA THR A 89 -8.09 0.73 3.79
C THR A 89 -6.73 0.22 3.32
N VAL A 90 -5.65 0.88 3.73
CA VAL A 90 -4.29 0.58 3.29
C VAL A 90 -3.34 0.38 4.47
N ILE A 91 -2.24 -0.32 4.19
CA ILE A 91 -1.08 -0.44 5.07
C ILE A 91 -0.08 0.63 4.64
N PHE A 92 0.36 1.47 5.58
CA PHE A 92 1.45 2.41 5.35
C PHE A 92 2.79 1.70 5.62
N ASP A 93 3.31 1.02 4.60
CA ASP A 93 4.57 0.28 4.69
C ASP A 93 5.77 1.17 4.37
N THR A 94 6.72 1.25 5.30
CA THR A 94 7.97 2.00 5.13
C THR A 94 9.13 1.12 4.68
N ALA A 95 8.94 -0.20 4.63
CA ALA A 95 9.97 -1.10 4.13
C ALA A 95 10.17 -0.91 2.62
N PRO A 96 11.37 -1.21 2.09
CA PRO A 96 11.61 -1.16 0.67
C PRO A 96 10.61 -2.05 -0.09
N PRO A 97 10.20 -1.63 -1.30
CA PRO A 97 9.35 -2.47 -2.12
C PRO A 97 10.07 -3.79 -2.41
N PRO A 98 9.33 -4.90 -2.49
CA PRO A 98 9.91 -6.14 -2.96
C PRO A 98 10.50 -5.98 -4.37
N LEU A 99 11.56 -6.73 -4.66
CA LEU A 99 12.29 -6.65 -5.93
C LEU A 99 11.64 -7.44 -7.08
N SER A 100 10.53 -8.15 -6.83
CA SER A 100 9.80 -8.92 -7.85
C SER A 100 8.68 -8.10 -8.48
N PRO A 101 8.23 -8.43 -9.71
CA PRO A 101 7.13 -7.71 -10.35
C PRO A 101 5.83 -7.81 -9.53
N PRO A 102 5.02 -6.74 -9.48
CA PRO A 102 3.77 -6.75 -8.74
C PRO A 102 2.83 -7.82 -9.31
N PRO A 103 2.11 -8.57 -8.45
CA PRO A 103 1.14 -9.55 -8.92
C PRO A 103 0.02 -8.87 -9.71
N THR A 104 -0.58 -9.61 -10.64
CA THR A 104 -1.74 -9.16 -11.39
C THR A 104 -2.90 -8.93 -10.43
N PHE A 105 -3.39 -7.69 -10.34
CA PHE A 105 -4.52 -7.35 -9.47
C PHE A 105 -5.79 -8.06 -9.97
N SER A 106 -6.20 -9.11 -9.26
CA SER A 106 -7.55 -9.69 -9.39
C SER A 106 -8.47 -9.00 -8.38
N SER A 107 -9.66 -8.56 -8.80
CA SER A 107 -10.63 -7.91 -7.91
C SER A 107 -11.20 -8.94 -6.92
N PRO A 108 -10.93 -8.82 -5.61
CA PRO A 108 -11.56 -9.70 -4.63
C PRO A 108 -13.03 -9.32 -4.49
N SER A 109 -13.93 -10.30 -4.36
CA SER A 109 -15.37 -10.07 -4.23
C SER A 109 -15.76 -9.23 -3.00
N ASN A 110 -14.92 -9.22 -1.96
CA ASN A 110 -15.20 -8.60 -0.66
C ASN A 110 -14.32 -7.39 -0.32
N HIS A 111 -13.52 -6.89 -1.26
CA HIS A 111 -12.68 -5.70 -1.04
C HIS A 111 -13.06 -4.58 -2.01
N GLY A 112 -12.96 -3.34 -1.52
CA GLY A 112 -13.11 -2.14 -2.35
C GLY A 112 -12.17 -2.22 -3.55
N SER A 113 -12.75 -2.38 -4.74
CA SER A 113 -12.01 -2.39 -6.00
C SER A 113 -12.18 -1.02 -6.65
N PHE A 114 -11.08 -0.44 -7.11
CA PHE A 114 -11.15 0.84 -7.80
C PHE A 114 -11.98 0.70 -9.08
N LYS A 115 -13.12 1.38 -9.14
CA LYS A 115 -13.94 1.47 -10.35
C LYS A 115 -13.54 2.72 -11.09
N SER A 116 -12.84 2.56 -12.23
CA SER A 116 -12.57 3.66 -13.13
C SER A 116 -13.87 4.05 -13.85
N THR A 117 -14.47 5.18 -13.49
CA THR A 117 -15.61 5.75 -14.20
C THR A 117 -15.12 6.70 -15.31
N SER A 118 -14.89 6.13 -16.49
CA SER A 118 -14.87 6.78 -17.83
C SER A 118 -13.67 7.71 -18.22
N PRO A 119 -13.37 7.82 -19.53
CA PRO A 119 -12.08 8.28 -20.04
C PRO A 119 -12.01 9.80 -20.03
N SER A 120 -10.91 10.37 -19.53
CA SER A 120 -10.56 11.75 -19.85
C SER A 120 -10.27 11.82 -21.35
N ARG A 121 -11.30 12.10 -22.16
CA ARG A 121 -11.14 12.49 -23.55
C ARG A 121 -10.44 13.84 -23.54
N VAL A 122 -9.12 13.82 -23.68
CA VAL A 122 -8.37 15.03 -24.03
C VAL A 122 -8.93 15.48 -25.37
N GLY A 123 -9.70 16.57 -25.36
CA GLY A 123 -10.09 17.25 -26.57
C GLY A 123 -8.82 17.74 -27.25
N GLN A 124 -8.39 17.05 -28.32
CA GLN A 124 -7.51 17.68 -29.29
C GLN A 124 -8.32 18.81 -29.93
N GLY A 125 -8.08 20.04 -29.48
CA GLY A 125 -8.43 21.22 -30.25
C GLY A 125 -7.57 21.20 -31.51
N GLN A 126 -8.18 20.84 -32.64
CA GLN A 126 -7.62 21.17 -33.95
C GLN A 126 -7.73 22.69 -34.10
N GLY A 127 -6.58 23.36 -34.18
CA GLY A 127 -6.50 24.74 -34.63
C GLY A 127 -6.93 24.81 -36.09
N LEU A 128 -7.77 25.80 -36.39
CA LEU A 128 -7.84 26.44 -37.70
C LEU A 128 -6.80 27.58 -37.72
#